data_AF-T0Y9H4-F1
#
_entry.id   AF-T0Y9H4-F1
#
_cell.length_a   1.000
_cell.length_b   1.000
_cell.length_c   1.000
_cell.angle_alpha   90.00
_cell.angle_beta   90.00
_cell.angle_gamma   90.00
#
_symmetry.space_group_name_H-M   'P 1'
#
loop_
_entity.id
_entity.type
_entity.pdbx_description
1 polymer ?
#
loop_
_entity_poly.entity_id
_entity_poly.type
_entity_poly.pdbx_seq_one_letter_code
_entity_poly.pdbx_strand_id
1 'polypeptide(L)'
;LSDAVRLYRLAVEANQRGARYHAVGEEGISSREIAEALGRGLHLPVVPIAPEQAAAYFGWMAMFAAMDMPASSIRTQARLGWHPTGPTLIADLDEARYV
;
A
#
# COMPACT_ATOMS: atom_id res chain seq x y z
N LEU A 1 -8.92 -0.49 6.74
CA LEU A 1 -8.53 -1.52 7.75
C LEU A 1 -9.40 -2.78 7.72
N SER A 2 -10.71 -2.68 7.50
CA SER A 2 -11.65 -3.82 7.56
C SER A 2 -11.26 -5.03 6.70
N ASP A 3 -10.71 -4.81 5.50
CA ASP A 3 -10.28 -5.89 4.62
C ASP A 3 -9.13 -6.71 5.22
N ALA A 4 -8.15 -6.06 5.85
CA ALA A 4 -7.05 -6.74 6.53
C ALA A 4 -7.57 -7.56 7.72
N VAL A 5 -8.49 -7.00 8.52
CA VAL A 5 -9.12 -7.72 9.65
C VAL A 5 -9.82 -8.99 9.15
N ARG A 6 -10.61 -8.88 8.07
CA ARG A 6 -11.30 -10.02 7.47
C ARG A 6 -10.32 -11.09 6.97
N LEU A 7 -9.20 -10.67 6.36
CA LEU A 7 -8.15 -11.59 5.91
C LEU A 7 -7.52 -12.35 7.08
N TYR A 8 -7.19 -11.67 8.18
CA TYR A 8 -6.62 -12.32 9.37
C TYR A 8 -7.57 -13.36 9.94
N ARG A 9 -8.87 -13.04 10.06
CA ARG A 9 -9.90 -14.00 10.47
C ARG A 9 -9.89 -15.23 9.56
N LEU A 10 -9.94 -15.03 8.24
CA LEU A 10 -9.94 -16.13 7.27
C LEU A 10 -8.66 -16.98 7.31
N ALA A 11 -7.50 -16.35 7.48
CA ALA A 11 -6.22 -17.05 7.59
C ALA A 11 -6.15 -17.94 8.85
N VAL A 12 -6.67 -17.44 9.98
CA VAL A 12 -6.76 -18.20 11.24
C VAL A 12 -7.75 -19.37 11.09
N GLU A 13 -8.92 -19.13 10.50
CA GLU A 13 -9.94 -20.17 10.23
C GLU A 13 -9.43 -21.25 9.28
N ALA A 14 -8.67 -20.89 8.25
CA ALA A 14 -8.05 -21.84 7.32
C ALA A 14 -6.94 -22.67 7.98
N ASN A 15 -6.27 -22.12 9.01
CA ASN A 15 -5.24 -22.79 9.82
C ASN A 15 -4.19 -23.57 9.01
N GLN A 16 -3.76 -23.01 7.86
CA GLN A 16 -2.82 -23.69 6.97
C GLN A 16 -1.37 -23.46 7.43
N ARG A 17 -0.72 -24.52 7.90
CA ARG A 17 0.68 -24.47 8.37
C ARG A 17 1.62 -23.92 7.29
N GLY A 18 2.42 -22.94 7.66
CA GLY A 18 3.42 -22.33 6.78
C GLY A 18 2.85 -21.50 5.63
N ALA A 19 1.53 -21.26 5.60
CA ALA A 19 0.93 -20.41 4.59
C ALA A 19 1.37 -18.96 4.73
N ARG A 20 1.48 -18.28 3.58
CA ARG A 20 1.74 -16.85 3.47
C ARG A 20 0.62 -16.23 2.65
N TYR A 21 0.11 -15.11 3.14
CA TYR A 21 -1.00 -14.38 2.54
C TYR A 21 -0.59 -12.91 2.37
N HIS A 22 -0.65 -12.41 1.15
CA HIS A 22 -0.48 -11.00 0.86
C HIS A 22 -1.83 -10.29 0.96
N ALA A 23 -1.94 -9.39 1.93
CA ALA A 23 -3.13 -8.58 2.20
C ALA A 23 -3.07 -7.24 1.44
N VAL A 24 -2.97 -7.33 0.12
CA VAL A 24 -2.83 -6.17 -0.77
C VAL A 24 -4.11 -6.02 -1.60
N GLY A 25 -4.74 -4.84 -1.48
CA GLY A 25 -6.02 -4.53 -2.16
C GLY A 25 -5.85 -4.12 -3.61
N GLU A 26 -4.72 -3.47 -3.91
CA GLU A 26 -4.37 -2.93 -5.22
C GLU A 26 -2.90 -3.19 -5.49
N GLU A 27 -2.54 -3.39 -6.76
CA GLU A 27 -1.17 -3.71 -7.16
C GLU A 27 -0.54 -2.50 -7.88
N GLY A 28 0.70 -2.16 -7.51
CA GLY A 28 1.54 -1.27 -8.33
C GLY A 28 1.20 0.22 -8.31
N ILE A 29 0.66 0.75 -7.21
CA ILE A 29 0.47 2.21 -7.06
C ILE A 29 1.83 2.88 -6.87
N SER A 30 2.16 3.84 -7.73
CA SER A 30 3.46 4.49 -7.68
C SER A 30 3.58 5.45 -6.50
N SER A 31 4.79 5.59 -5.93
CA SER A 31 5.07 6.60 -4.90
C SER A 31 4.77 8.03 -5.37
N ARG A 32 4.86 8.28 -6.69
CA ARG A 32 4.48 9.55 -7.32
C ARG A 32 2.99 9.83 -7.14
N GLU A 33 2.13 8.89 -7.51
CA GLU A 33 0.67 9.07 -7.40
C GLU A 33 0.23 9.30 -5.95
N ILE A 34 0.85 8.57 -5.01
CA ILE A 34 0.60 8.76 -3.58
C ILE A 34 1.01 10.18 -3.14
N ALA A 35 2.20 10.64 -3.52
CA ALA A 35 2.68 11.98 -3.20
C ALA A 35 1.79 13.08 -3.81
N GLU A 36 1.33 12.89 -5.05
CA GLU A 36 0.41 13.79 -5.75
C GLU A 36 -0.96 13.86 -5.08
N ALA A 37 -1.53 12.73 -4.66
CA ALA A 37 -2.79 12.71 -3.90
C ALA A 37 -2.67 13.44 -2.56
N LEU A 38 -1.61 13.17 -1.81
CA LEU A 38 -1.32 13.88 -0.56
C LEU A 38 -1.11 15.39 -0.79
N GLY A 39 -0.36 15.77 -1.81
CA GLY A 39 -0.10 17.17 -2.14
C GLY A 39 -1.36 17.95 -2.50
N ARG A 40 -2.30 17.33 -3.25
CA ARG A 40 -3.61 17.92 -3.53
C ARG A 40 -4.40 18.17 -2.25
N GLY A 41 -4.48 17.17 -1.37
CA GLY A 41 -5.25 17.25 -0.13
C GLY A 41 -4.67 18.18 0.94
N LEU A 42 -3.35 18.27 1.04
CA LEU A 42 -2.63 19.16 1.97
C LEU A 42 -2.37 20.57 1.42
N HIS A 43 -2.69 20.81 0.14
CA HIS A 43 -2.33 22.04 -0.58
C HIS A 43 -0.81 22.34 -0.57
N LEU A 44 0.00 21.31 -0.77
CA LEU A 44 1.46 21.40 -0.79
C LEU A 44 2.03 21.06 -2.17
N PRO A 45 3.10 21.73 -2.61
CA PRO A 45 3.78 21.39 -3.85
C PRO A 45 4.46 20.02 -3.74
N VAL A 46 4.36 19.22 -4.80
CA VAL A 46 5.07 17.94 -4.93
C VAL A 46 6.31 18.16 -5.77
N VAL A 47 7.47 17.76 -5.24
CA VAL A 47 8.77 17.96 -5.88
C VAL A 47 9.46 16.61 -6.15
N PRO A 48 10.11 16.45 -7.32
CA PRO A 48 10.89 15.25 -7.59
C PRO A 48 12.15 15.22 -6.73
N ILE A 49 12.57 14.02 -6.33
CA ILE A 49 13.82 13.78 -5.63
C ILE A 49 14.71 12.95 -6.54
N ALA A 50 15.92 13.46 -6.84
CA ALA A 50 16.88 12.73 -7.64
C ALA A 50 17.42 11.52 -6.85
N PRO A 51 17.73 10.38 -7.50
CA PRO A 51 18.23 9.18 -6.82
C PRO A 51 19.44 9.44 -5.91
N GLU A 52 20.35 10.33 -6.32
CA GLU A 52 21.56 10.68 -5.57
C GLU A 52 21.24 11.44 -4.26
N GLN A 53 20.07 12.08 -4.19
CA GLN A 53 19.60 12.82 -3.03
C GLN A 53 18.75 11.96 -2.08
N ALA A 54 18.32 10.76 -2.51
CA ALA A 54 17.40 9.92 -1.75
C ALA A 54 17.95 9.55 -0.36
N ALA A 55 19.26 9.28 -0.24
CA ALA A 55 19.90 8.98 1.04
C ALA A 55 19.83 10.14 2.02
N ALA A 56 20.05 11.37 1.56
CA ALA A 56 19.95 12.57 2.39
C ALA A 56 18.50 12.88 2.79
N TYR A 57 17.54 12.61 1.90
CA TYR A 57 16.12 12.92 2.12
C TYR A 57 15.42 11.87 3.00
N PHE A 58 15.57 10.58 2.67
CA PHE A 58 14.88 9.47 3.34
C PHE A 58 15.70 8.80 4.44
N GLY A 59 17.00 9.11 4.56
CA GLY A 59 17.89 8.50 5.54
C GLY A 59 17.94 6.98 5.38
N TRP A 60 17.73 6.24 6.48
CA TRP A 60 17.73 4.77 6.47
C TRP A 60 16.64 4.16 5.58
N MET A 61 15.58 4.92 5.26
CA MET A 61 14.50 4.47 4.38
C MET A 61 14.84 4.58 2.89
N ALA A 62 15.96 5.22 2.52
CA ALA A 62 16.31 5.47 1.12
C ALA A 62 16.39 4.20 0.28
N MET A 63 16.86 3.10 0.85
CA MET A 63 16.87 1.80 0.18
C MET A 63 15.45 1.36 -0.21
N PHE A 64 14.47 1.49 0.70
CA PHE A 64 13.09 1.12 0.42
C PHE A 64 12.42 2.07 -0.56
N ALA A 65 12.67 3.37 -0.44
CA ALA A 65 12.12 4.39 -1.35
C ALA A 65 12.59 4.19 -2.81
N ALA A 66 13.76 3.56 -3.02
CA ALA A 66 14.31 3.29 -4.34
C ALA A 66 13.95 1.91 -4.90
N MET A 67 13.40 1.00 -4.09
CA MET A 67 13.06 -0.36 -4.53
C MET A 67 11.66 -0.41 -5.14
N ASP A 68 11.54 -1.11 -6.27
CA ASP A 68 10.25 -1.53 -6.81
C ASP A 68 9.83 -2.84 -6.12
N MET A 69 8.83 -2.75 -5.23
CA MET A 69 8.39 -3.86 -4.37
C MET A 69 6.90 -4.18 -4.55
N PRO A 70 6.44 -4.55 -5.77
CA PRO A 70 5.04 -4.88 -5.99
C PRO A 70 4.66 -6.16 -5.27
N ALA A 71 3.43 -6.19 -4.75
CA ALA A 71 2.83 -7.38 -4.16
C ALA A 71 1.50 -7.67 -4.84
N SER A 72 1.17 -8.96 -4.96
CA SER A 72 -0.11 -9.42 -5.49
C SER A 72 -0.89 -10.22 -4.47
N SER A 73 -2.21 -10.07 -4.46
CA SER A 73 -3.11 -10.86 -3.61
C SER A 73 -3.79 -12.02 -4.32
N ILE A 74 -3.55 -12.26 -5.62
CA ILE A 74 -4.24 -13.31 -6.41
C ILE A 74 -4.27 -14.66 -5.68
N ARG A 75 -3.12 -15.09 -5.14
CA ARG A 75 -3.02 -16.37 -4.40
C ARG A 75 -3.78 -16.34 -3.07
N THR A 76 -3.80 -15.20 -2.39
CA THR A 76 -4.57 -15.00 -1.15
C THR A 76 -6.06 -15.11 -1.44
N GLN A 77 -6.54 -14.43 -2.48
CA GLN A 77 -7.94 -14.45 -2.88
C GLN A 77 -8.40 -15.86 -3.24
N ALA A 78 -7.62 -16.55 -4.08
CA ALA A 78 -7.92 -17.93 -4.48
C ALA A 78 -7.94 -18.93 -3.30
N ARG A 79 -7.07 -18.74 -2.30
CA ARG A 79 -6.95 -19.67 -1.15
C ARG A 79 -7.97 -19.42 -0.05
N LEU A 80 -8.29 -18.15 0.21
CA LEU A 80 -9.12 -17.75 1.36
C LEU A 80 -10.53 -17.31 0.95
N GLY A 81 -10.82 -17.16 -0.35
CA GLY A 81 -12.04 -16.48 -0.81
C GLY A 81 -12.13 -15.02 -0.34
N TRP A 82 -11.00 -14.44 0.07
CA TRP A 82 -10.90 -13.05 0.50
C TRP A 82 -10.92 -12.15 -0.73
N HIS A 83 -11.85 -11.22 -0.77
CA HIS A 83 -11.95 -10.20 -1.81
C HIS A 83 -12.05 -8.84 -1.08
N PRO A 84 -11.06 -7.95 -1.24
CA PRO A 84 -11.08 -6.64 -0.60
C PRO A 84 -12.18 -5.78 -1.22
N THR A 85 -12.86 -4.98 -0.40
CA THR A 85 -13.97 -4.12 -0.83
C THR A 85 -13.87 -2.67 -0.35
N GLY A 86 -12.79 -2.32 0.36
CA GLY A 86 -12.51 -0.94 0.74
C GLY A 86 -12.24 -0.04 -0.47
N PRO A 87 -12.19 1.29 -0.25
CA PRO A 87 -11.79 2.23 -1.29
C PRO A 87 -10.36 1.95 -1.75
N THR A 88 -10.06 2.39 -2.96
CA THR A 88 -8.68 2.43 -3.45
C THR A 88 -7.87 3.46 -2.66
N LEU A 89 -6.55 3.29 -2.57
CA LEU A 89 -5.67 4.20 -1.83
C LEU A 89 -5.82 5.64 -2.31
N ILE A 90 -5.84 5.86 -3.63
CA ILE A 90 -5.94 7.22 -4.17
C ILE A 90 -7.32 7.83 -3.88
N ALA A 91 -8.40 7.06 -4.02
CA ALA A 91 -9.73 7.55 -3.67
C ALA A 91 -9.85 7.88 -2.17
N ASP A 92 -9.28 7.04 -1.31
CA ASP A 92 -9.25 7.28 0.14
C ASP A 92 -8.44 8.54 0.49
N LEU A 93 -7.31 8.78 -0.18
CA LEU A 93 -6.50 9.98 0.00
C LEU A 93 -7.17 11.25 -0.54
N ASP A 94 -7.91 11.17 -1.64
CA ASP A 94 -8.64 12.32 -2.20
C ASP A 94 -9.83 12.72 -1.31
N GLU A 95 -10.42 11.78 -0.56
CA GLU A 95 -11.49 12.03 0.42
C GLU A 95 -10.98 12.24 1.86
N ALA A 96 -9.67 12.11 2.08
CA ALA A 96 -9.09 12.20 3.41
C ALA A 96 -9.28 13.59 4.02
N ARG A 97 -9.61 13.61 5.32
CA ARG A 97 -9.67 14.84 6.11
C ARG A 97 -8.30 15.12 6.70
N TYR A 98 -7.53 15.92 5.99
CA TYR A 98 -6.27 16.46 6.47
C TYR A 98 -6.56 17.52 7.56
N VAL A 99 -5.98 17.32 8.75
CA VAL A 99 -6.12 18.19 9.93
C VAL A 99 -4.89 19.06 10.12
#